data_AF-A0A7Z7DR72-F1
#
_entry.id   AF-A0A7Z7DR72-F1
#
_cell.length_a   1.000
_cell.length_b   1.000
_cell.length_c   1.000
_cell.angle_alpha   90.00
_cell.angle_beta   90.00
_cell.angle_gamma   90.00
#
_symmetry.space_group_name_H-M   'P 1'
#
loop_
_entity.id
_entity.type
_entity.pdbx_description
1 polymer ?
#
loop_
_entity_poly.entity_id
_entity_poly.type
_entity_poly.pdbx_seq_one_letter_code
_entity_poly.pdbx_strand_id
1 'polypeptide(L)'
;MEVDWRDSVVKPFNEQLANNYPFNPRSAQDASLDAFERFFKPDGILDTFYQQNLKLFIDNDLSLEDGDNNVIIREDIIAQLETAQKIRDIFFSKQNGLGTSFAVETVSLSGNKRRSVLNLDSQLVDYSQGRNYTAHLVWPNNMREGNESKLTLIGTSGNAPRSISFSGPWAQFRLFWAGQLTGVQDGNFTVRFSVDGGAMTYRVHTDTEDNPFSGGLFSQFGLSDTLY
;
A
#
# COMPACT_ATOMS: atom_id res chain seq x y z
N MET A 1 -13.73 17.15 -22.19
CA MET A 1 -13.79 16.06 -21.21
C MET A 1 -12.75 14.98 -21.48
N GLU A 2 -12.77 14.24 -22.60
CA GLU A 2 -11.76 13.18 -22.83
C GLU A 2 -10.32 13.72 -22.91
N VAL A 3 -10.10 14.81 -23.65
CA VAL A 3 -8.79 15.49 -23.69
C VAL A 3 -8.38 15.95 -22.28
N ASP A 4 -9.31 16.52 -21.52
CA ASP A 4 -9.04 16.99 -20.16
C ASP A 4 -8.72 15.83 -19.20
N TRP A 5 -9.39 14.69 -19.34
CA TRP A 5 -9.11 13.46 -18.60
C TRP A 5 -7.70 12.96 -18.87
N ARG A 6 -7.34 12.83 -20.14
CA ARG A 6 -6.02 12.39 -20.54
C ARG A 6 -4.94 13.33 -20.00
N ASP A 7 -5.12 14.63 -20.17
CA ASP A 7 -4.08 15.62 -19.87
C ASP A 7 -3.99 15.94 -18.37
N SER A 8 -5.12 15.92 -17.65
CA SER A 8 -5.19 16.30 -16.23
C SER A 8 -5.10 15.12 -15.28
N VAL A 9 -5.47 13.91 -15.70
CA VAL A 9 -5.51 12.71 -14.82
C VAL A 9 -4.56 11.63 -15.29
N VAL A 10 -4.72 11.14 -16.53
CA VAL A 10 -3.97 9.98 -17.01
C VAL A 10 -2.49 10.29 -17.14
N LYS A 11 -2.15 11.44 -17.74
CA LYS A 11 -0.77 11.86 -17.94
C LYS A 11 -0.01 12.04 -16.61
N PRO A 12 -0.50 12.81 -15.61
CA PRO A 12 0.18 12.89 -14.31
C PRO A 12 0.38 11.54 -13.62
N PHE A 13 -0.62 10.64 -13.70
CA PHE A 13 -0.48 9.29 -13.15
C PHE A 13 0.62 8.49 -13.84
N ASN A 14 0.61 8.45 -15.17
CA ASN A 14 1.57 7.68 -15.95
C ASN A 14 3.01 8.21 -15.81
N GLU A 15 3.18 9.52 -15.74
CA GLU A 15 4.50 10.16 -15.62
C GLU A 15 5.10 10.02 -14.21
N GLN A 16 4.28 10.03 -13.16
CA GLN A 16 4.78 10.13 -11.78
C GLN A 16 4.63 8.84 -10.97
N LEU A 17 3.65 7.98 -11.29
CA LEU A 17 3.23 6.88 -10.43
C LEU A 17 3.28 5.51 -11.11
N ALA A 18 2.72 5.36 -12.32
CA ALA A 18 2.45 4.06 -12.93
C ALA A 18 3.68 3.13 -13.06
N ASN A 19 4.85 3.70 -13.38
CA ASN A 19 6.09 2.93 -13.58
C ASN A 19 6.89 2.66 -12.30
N ASN A 20 6.45 3.21 -11.17
CA ASN A 20 7.15 3.16 -9.89
C ASN A 20 6.44 2.20 -8.92
N TYR A 21 7.18 1.66 -7.96
CA TYR A 21 6.58 0.92 -6.86
C TYR A 21 5.73 1.87 -6.00
N PRO A 22 4.50 1.50 -5.57
CA PRO A 22 3.92 0.15 -5.59
C PRO A 22 3.09 -0.20 -6.83
N PHE A 23 2.82 0.74 -7.74
CA PHE A 23 1.99 0.52 -8.95
C PHE A 23 2.63 -0.48 -9.93
N ASN A 24 3.95 -0.40 -10.08
CA ASN A 24 4.74 -1.43 -10.72
C ASN A 24 5.57 -2.18 -9.66
N PRO A 25 5.12 -3.38 -9.23
CA PRO A 25 5.83 -4.17 -8.23
C PRO A 25 7.27 -4.56 -8.58
N ARG A 26 7.59 -4.59 -9.88
CA ARG A 26 8.93 -4.94 -10.37
C ARG A 26 9.86 -3.74 -10.41
N SER A 27 9.35 -2.52 -10.19
CA SER A 27 10.16 -1.32 -10.22
C SER A 27 11.09 -1.26 -9.02
N ALA A 28 12.36 -0.93 -9.27
CA ALA A 28 13.34 -0.61 -8.24
C ALA A 28 13.18 0.84 -7.73
N GLN A 29 12.49 1.69 -8.49
CA GLN A 29 12.20 3.07 -8.10
C GLN A 29 10.88 3.13 -7.36
N ASP A 30 10.85 3.99 -6.35
CA ASP A 30 9.69 4.22 -5.50
C ASP A 30 8.92 5.44 -6.00
N ALA A 31 7.60 5.36 -6.01
CA ALA A 31 6.73 6.50 -6.23
C ALA A 31 6.94 7.50 -5.08
N SER A 32 7.05 8.79 -5.40
CA SER A 32 7.09 9.83 -4.38
C SER A 32 5.77 9.83 -3.58
N LEU A 33 5.86 9.93 -2.26
CA LEU A 33 4.66 10.12 -1.41
C LEU A 33 3.94 11.42 -1.76
N ASP A 34 4.66 12.48 -2.13
CA ASP A 34 4.04 13.76 -2.57
C ASP A 34 3.22 13.58 -3.85
N ALA A 35 3.72 12.82 -4.82
CA ALA A 35 2.98 12.53 -6.05
C ALA A 35 1.76 11.65 -5.78
N PHE A 36 1.93 10.65 -4.91
CA PHE A 36 0.84 9.77 -4.47
C PHE A 36 -0.26 10.58 -3.76
N GLU A 37 0.13 11.43 -2.79
CA GLU A 37 -0.77 12.32 -2.07
C GLU A 37 -1.51 13.26 -3.02
N ARG A 38 -0.79 13.99 -3.88
CA ARG A 38 -1.40 14.93 -4.83
C ARG A 38 -2.45 14.26 -5.72
N PHE A 39 -2.21 13.01 -6.09
CA PHE A 39 -3.10 12.27 -6.97
C PHE A 39 -4.34 11.71 -6.27
N PHE A 40 -4.16 10.99 -5.16
CA PHE A 40 -5.21 10.18 -4.53
C PHE A 40 -5.96 10.86 -3.38
N LYS A 41 -5.38 11.88 -2.74
CA LYS A 41 -6.02 12.51 -1.58
C LYS A 41 -7.44 13.03 -1.90
N PRO A 42 -8.31 13.19 -0.89
CA PRO A 42 -9.53 13.97 -1.05
C PRO A 42 -9.19 15.38 -1.57
N ASP A 43 -9.95 15.87 -2.55
CA ASP A 43 -9.66 17.09 -3.31
C ASP A 43 -8.32 17.06 -4.09
N GLY A 44 -7.79 15.85 -4.34
CA GLY A 44 -6.63 15.60 -5.21
C GLY A 44 -6.98 15.65 -6.69
N ILE A 45 -6.02 15.33 -7.55
CA ILE A 45 -6.19 15.36 -9.02
C ILE A 45 -7.39 14.52 -9.46
N LEU A 46 -7.43 13.25 -9.06
CA LEU A 46 -8.47 12.32 -9.50
C LEU A 46 -9.84 12.68 -8.90
N ASP A 47 -9.86 13.02 -7.61
CA ASP A 47 -11.09 13.37 -6.91
C ASP A 47 -11.73 14.63 -7.49
N THR A 48 -10.93 15.66 -7.72
CA THR A 48 -11.38 16.92 -8.33
C THR A 48 -11.98 16.67 -9.71
N PHE A 49 -11.33 15.86 -10.54
CA PHE A 49 -11.86 15.54 -11.86
C PHE A 49 -13.18 14.78 -11.77
N TYR A 50 -13.27 13.78 -10.87
CA TYR A 50 -14.49 13.03 -10.63
C TYR A 50 -15.65 13.93 -10.24
N GLN A 51 -15.48 14.76 -9.20
CA GLN A 51 -16.53 15.64 -8.68
C GLN A 51 -17.02 16.64 -9.73
N GLN A 52 -16.11 17.20 -10.55
CA GLN A 52 -16.42 18.24 -11.52
C GLN A 52 -16.99 17.70 -12.83
N ASN A 53 -16.53 16.52 -13.29
CA ASN A 53 -16.78 16.07 -14.66
C ASN A 53 -17.50 14.73 -14.76
N LEU A 54 -17.37 13.83 -13.78
CA LEU A 54 -17.86 12.45 -13.91
C LEU A 54 -19.07 12.17 -13.02
N LYS A 55 -19.14 12.81 -11.84
CA LYS A 55 -20.16 12.54 -10.82
C LYS A 55 -21.58 12.58 -11.36
N LEU A 56 -21.92 13.59 -12.17
CA LEU A 56 -23.28 13.73 -12.71
C LEU A 56 -23.65 12.60 -13.68
N PHE A 57 -22.69 12.02 -14.38
CA PHE A 57 -22.91 10.95 -15.36
C PHE A 57 -22.95 9.57 -14.70
N ILE A 58 -22.14 9.37 -13.66
CA ILE A 58 -22.01 8.08 -12.96
C ILE A 58 -23.11 7.91 -11.90
N ASP A 59 -23.37 8.92 -11.06
CA ASP A 59 -24.25 8.75 -9.88
C ASP A 59 -25.74 8.83 -10.21
N ASN A 60 -26.12 9.55 -11.25
CA ASN A 60 -27.53 9.84 -11.53
C ASN A 60 -28.15 8.89 -12.56
N ASP A 61 -27.44 7.84 -12.99
CA ASP A 61 -27.84 6.91 -14.06
C ASP A 61 -28.46 7.62 -15.30
N LEU A 62 -28.00 8.85 -15.57
CA LEU A 62 -28.38 9.61 -16.77
C LEU A 62 -27.86 8.94 -18.04
N SER A 63 -27.16 7.82 -17.91
CA SER A 63 -26.74 6.93 -18.99
C SER A 63 -27.94 6.21 -19.65
N LEU A 64 -29.08 6.09 -18.96
CA LEU A 64 -30.24 5.33 -19.43
C LEU A 64 -31.51 6.17 -19.70
N GLU A 65 -31.59 7.40 -19.20
CA GLU A 65 -32.76 8.27 -19.39
C GLU A 65 -32.48 9.34 -20.46
N ASP A 66 -33.03 9.08 -21.65
CA ASP A 66 -33.31 10.00 -22.75
C ASP A 66 -32.36 9.95 -23.97
N GLY A 67 -32.94 10.14 -25.15
CA GLY A 67 -32.43 9.65 -26.43
C GLY A 67 -31.15 10.31 -26.98
N ASP A 68 -30.42 9.50 -27.76
CA ASP A 68 -29.47 9.84 -28.84
C ASP A 68 -28.19 10.63 -28.51
N ASN A 69 -27.97 11.06 -27.25
CA ASN A 69 -26.75 11.81 -26.87
C ASN A 69 -26.14 11.40 -25.52
N ASN A 70 -26.40 10.19 -25.04
CA ASN A 70 -25.90 9.72 -23.74
C ASN A 70 -24.40 9.43 -23.78
N VAL A 71 -23.68 10.16 -22.93
CA VAL A 71 -22.29 9.92 -22.60
C VAL A 71 -22.23 8.79 -21.58
N ILE A 72 -21.89 7.58 -22.04
CA ILE A 72 -21.69 6.41 -21.18
C ILE A 72 -20.21 6.34 -20.83
N ILE A 73 -19.88 6.48 -19.54
CA ILE A 73 -18.52 6.25 -19.06
C ILE A 73 -18.23 4.76 -19.13
N ARG A 74 -17.05 4.39 -19.65
CA ARG A 74 -16.65 2.98 -19.75
C ARG A 74 -16.63 2.30 -18.38
N GLU A 75 -17.12 1.07 -18.33
CA GLU A 75 -17.15 0.24 -17.12
C GLU A 75 -15.77 0.06 -16.49
N ASP A 76 -14.71 -0.05 -17.30
CA ASP A 76 -13.36 -0.16 -16.76
C ASP A 76 -12.89 1.12 -16.07
N ILE A 77 -13.34 2.30 -16.49
CA ILE A 77 -13.06 3.55 -15.77
C ILE A 77 -13.78 3.57 -14.43
N ILE A 78 -15.04 3.11 -14.38
CA ILE A 78 -15.81 3.03 -13.12
C ILE A 78 -15.10 2.11 -12.12
N ALA A 79 -14.70 0.91 -12.54
CA ALA A 79 -13.94 -0.02 -11.71
C ALA A 79 -12.60 0.57 -11.20
N GLN A 80 -11.94 1.41 -12.01
CA GLN A 80 -10.70 2.09 -11.60
C GLN A 80 -10.96 3.22 -10.61
N LEU A 81 -12.06 3.95 -10.74
CA LEU A 81 -12.51 4.94 -9.75
C LEU A 81 -12.82 4.29 -8.40
N GLU A 82 -13.48 3.13 -8.40
CA GLU A 82 -13.70 2.35 -7.17
C GLU A 82 -12.38 1.88 -6.54
N THR A 83 -11.43 1.42 -7.37
CA THR A 83 -10.10 1.03 -6.88
C THR A 83 -9.36 2.22 -6.28
N ALA A 84 -9.44 3.40 -6.89
CA ALA A 84 -8.88 4.63 -6.33
C ALA A 84 -9.55 5.04 -5.03
N GLN A 85 -10.87 4.85 -4.90
CA GLN A 85 -11.60 5.12 -3.66
C GLN A 85 -11.13 4.19 -2.54
N LYS A 86 -10.92 2.89 -2.82
CA LYS A 86 -10.31 1.95 -1.85
C LYS A 86 -8.91 2.38 -1.41
N ILE A 87 -8.05 2.75 -2.36
CA ILE A 87 -6.73 3.31 -2.05
C ILE A 87 -6.87 4.52 -1.12
N ARG A 88 -7.83 5.41 -1.41
CA ARG A 88 -8.07 6.60 -0.58
C ARG A 88 -8.47 6.24 0.84
N ASP A 89 -9.44 5.34 0.99
CA ASP A 89 -9.99 4.96 2.29
C ASP A 89 -8.98 4.23 3.19
N ILE A 90 -8.03 3.52 2.59
CA ILE A 90 -6.95 2.82 3.30
C ILE A 90 -5.85 3.78 3.76
N PHE A 91 -5.48 4.76 2.92
CA PHE A 91 -4.26 5.54 3.09
C PHE A 91 -4.47 6.97 3.54
N PHE A 92 -5.69 7.51 3.49
CA PHE A 92 -5.96 8.89 3.92
C PHE A 92 -6.90 8.91 5.12
N SER A 93 -6.46 9.60 6.17
CA SER A 93 -7.29 9.85 7.34
C SER A 93 -8.43 10.81 7.03
N LYS A 94 -9.40 10.92 7.96
CA LYS A 94 -10.50 11.92 7.90
C LYS A 94 -10.03 13.37 7.85
N GLN A 95 -8.77 13.64 8.20
CA GLN A 95 -8.14 14.97 8.15
C GLN A 95 -7.32 15.16 6.86
N ASN A 96 -7.48 14.27 5.87
CA ASN A 96 -6.77 14.23 4.60
C ASN A 96 -5.24 14.05 4.74
N GLY A 97 -4.76 13.64 5.91
CA GLY A 97 -3.36 13.26 6.12
C GLY A 97 -3.08 11.85 5.63
N LEU A 98 -1.99 11.66 4.89
CA LEU A 98 -1.50 10.35 4.48
C LEU A 98 -1.05 9.55 5.71
N GLY A 99 -1.64 8.38 5.88
CA GLY A 99 -1.12 7.35 6.75
C GLY A 99 -2.16 6.30 7.12
N THR A 100 -1.65 5.15 7.57
CA THR A 100 -2.42 4.01 8.03
C THR A 100 -1.79 3.45 9.31
N SER A 101 -2.65 2.97 10.21
CA SER A 101 -2.25 2.28 11.45
C SER A 101 -2.46 0.78 11.31
N PHE A 102 -1.56 0.02 11.93
CA PHE A 102 -1.65 -1.43 11.98
C PHE A 102 -0.96 -1.96 13.23
N ALA A 103 -1.19 -3.22 13.55
CA ALA A 103 -0.56 -3.88 14.67
C ALA A 103 0.22 -5.12 14.22
N VAL A 104 1.40 -5.33 14.79
CA VAL A 104 2.26 -6.48 14.50
C VAL A 104 2.42 -7.30 15.77
N GLU A 105 1.90 -8.52 15.72
CA GLU A 105 1.99 -9.53 16.76
C GLU A 105 3.13 -10.50 16.43
N THR A 106 4.03 -10.73 17.40
CA THR A 106 5.05 -11.77 17.28
C THR A 106 4.40 -13.14 17.41
N VAL A 107 4.62 -14.07 16.47
CA VAL A 107 3.97 -15.40 16.52
C VAL A 107 4.97 -16.50 16.87
N SER A 108 6.06 -16.62 16.11
CA SER A 108 7.06 -17.66 16.35
C SER A 108 8.42 -17.30 15.76
N LEU A 109 9.49 -17.73 16.44
CA LEU A 109 10.87 -17.66 15.98
C LEU A 109 11.45 -19.08 15.93
N SER A 110 12.18 -19.37 14.86
CA SER A 110 12.82 -20.70 14.70
C SER A 110 13.84 -20.96 15.81
N GLY A 111 13.92 -22.20 16.31
CA GLY A 111 14.76 -22.56 17.46
C GLY A 111 16.27 -22.33 17.27
N ASN A 112 16.75 -22.20 16.03
CA ASN A 112 18.14 -21.84 15.71
C ASN A 112 18.41 -20.32 15.76
N LYS A 113 17.42 -19.50 16.11
CA LYS A 113 17.51 -18.04 16.23
C LYS A 113 17.08 -17.62 17.64
N ARG A 114 17.88 -16.79 18.31
CA ARG A 114 17.63 -16.33 19.69
C ARG A 114 16.91 -14.99 19.78
N ARG A 115 16.98 -14.18 18.73
CA ARG A 115 16.36 -12.85 18.69
C ARG A 115 16.01 -12.45 17.26
N SER A 116 14.88 -11.77 17.11
CA SER A 116 14.43 -11.10 15.88
C SER A 116 14.27 -9.62 16.17
N VAL A 117 14.77 -8.76 15.29
CA VAL A 117 14.55 -7.32 15.36
C VAL A 117 13.97 -6.88 14.03
N LEU A 118 12.68 -6.55 14.04
CA LEU A 118 11.98 -5.94 12.92
C LEU A 118 11.97 -4.42 13.12
N ASN A 119 12.52 -3.69 12.16
CA ASN A 119 12.49 -2.24 12.08
C ASN A 119 11.57 -1.85 10.93
N LEU A 120 10.52 -1.07 11.22
CA LEU A 120 9.60 -0.52 10.23
C LEU A 120 9.61 1.00 10.38
N ASP A 121 10.44 1.65 9.57
CA ASP A 121 10.67 3.10 9.58
C ASP A 121 10.95 3.63 10.99
N SER A 122 12.02 3.13 11.61
CA SER A 122 12.44 3.44 12.98
C SER A 122 11.53 2.95 14.11
N GLN A 123 10.46 2.21 13.83
CA GLN A 123 9.64 1.56 14.84
C GLN A 123 10.10 0.10 15.00
N LEU A 124 10.54 -0.26 16.21
CA LEU A 124 11.16 -1.55 16.48
C LEU A 124 10.19 -2.55 17.10
N VAL A 125 10.17 -3.76 16.56
CA VAL A 125 9.53 -4.96 17.12
C VAL A 125 10.63 -5.99 17.39
N ASP A 126 11.04 -6.07 18.65
CA ASP A 126 12.09 -6.95 19.16
C ASP A 126 11.52 -8.18 19.88
N TYR A 127 11.91 -9.36 19.43
CA TYR A 127 11.42 -10.63 19.97
C TYR A 127 12.57 -11.59 20.29
N SER A 128 12.67 -12.05 21.54
CA SER A 128 13.73 -12.95 22.02
C SER A 128 13.20 -14.27 22.60
N GLN A 129 12.25 -14.92 21.91
CA GLN A 129 11.58 -16.16 22.35
C GLN A 129 10.86 -16.06 23.71
N GLY A 130 10.34 -14.87 24.03
CA GLY A 130 9.52 -14.64 25.21
C GLY A 130 8.03 -14.84 24.95
N ARG A 131 7.20 -14.25 25.82
CA ARG A 131 5.76 -14.14 25.55
C ARG A 131 5.53 -13.33 24.27
N ASN A 132 4.58 -13.78 23.47
CA ASN A 132 4.14 -13.02 22.31
C ASN A 132 3.55 -11.67 22.76
N TYR A 133 3.78 -10.64 21.98
CA TYR A 133 3.23 -9.31 22.22
C TYR A 133 2.89 -8.64 20.89
N THR A 134 2.07 -7.59 20.98
CA THR A 134 1.59 -6.81 19.84
C THR A 134 2.13 -5.39 19.93
N ALA A 135 2.75 -4.92 18.83
CA ALA A 135 3.20 -3.55 18.66
C ALA A 135 2.27 -2.81 17.71
N HIS A 136 1.83 -1.61 18.09
CA HIS A 136 1.05 -0.73 17.20
C HIS A 136 2.00 0.19 16.44
N LEU A 137 1.82 0.27 15.13
CA LEU A 137 2.72 0.92 14.19
C LEU A 137 1.92 1.82 13.24
N VAL A 138 2.63 2.77 12.64
CA VAL A 138 2.08 3.64 11.59
C VAL A 138 2.96 3.65 10.35
N TRP A 139 2.34 3.85 9.19
CA TRP A 139 3.03 4.19 7.95
C TRP A 139 2.33 5.38 7.28
N PRO A 140 3.06 6.32 6.66
CA PRO A 140 4.50 6.47 6.76
C PRO A 140 4.90 6.99 8.15
N ASN A 141 6.08 6.60 8.63
CA ASN A 141 6.67 7.20 9.83
C ASN A 141 7.88 8.05 9.44
N ASN A 142 7.63 9.29 9.02
CA ASN A 142 8.63 10.21 8.46
C ASN A 142 9.41 11.01 9.52
N MET A 143 9.40 10.57 10.79
CA MET A 143 10.03 11.31 11.90
C MET A 143 11.58 11.37 11.83
N ARG A 144 12.24 10.63 10.93
CA ARG A 144 13.72 10.58 10.83
C ARG A 144 14.18 10.41 9.37
N GLU A 145 15.38 10.91 9.07
CA GLU A 145 16.07 10.62 7.81
C GLU A 145 16.42 9.13 7.70
N GLY A 146 16.20 8.55 6.52
CA GLY A 146 16.45 7.13 6.25
C GLY A 146 15.23 6.26 6.50
N ASN A 147 14.28 6.27 5.56
CA ASN A 147 13.19 5.29 5.53
C ASN A 147 13.78 3.92 5.19
N GLU A 148 14.18 3.16 6.21
CA GLU A 148 14.62 1.78 6.11
C GLU A 148 13.64 0.88 6.86
N SER A 149 13.23 -0.18 6.18
CA SER A 149 12.52 -1.30 6.79
C SER A 149 13.37 -2.55 6.70
N LYS A 150 13.62 -3.19 7.85
CA LYS A 150 14.61 -4.25 7.99
C LYS A 150 14.19 -5.30 8.99
N LEU A 151 14.38 -6.57 8.63
CA LEU A 151 14.32 -7.67 9.59
C LEU A 151 15.73 -8.21 9.81
N THR A 152 16.15 -8.33 11.06
CA THR A 152 17.42 -8.93 11.46
C THR A 152 17.17 -10.15 12.35
N LEU A 153 17.69 -11.32 11.96
CA LEU A 153 17.69 -12.52 12.79
C LEU A 153 19.07 -12.78 13.37
N ILE A 154 19.11 -13.07 14.68
CA ILE A 154 20.34 -13.35 15.42
C ILE A 154 20.36 -14.84 15.76
N GLY A 155 21.38 -15.56 15.28
CA GLY A 155 21.59 -16.97 15.53
C GLY A 155 21.98 -17.30 16.98
N THR A 156 21.80 -18.56 17.37
CA THR A 156 22.28 -19.11 18.64
C THR A 156 23.78 -19.45 18.60
N SER A 157 24.33 -19.75 17.41
CA SER A 157 25.69 -20.25 17.19
C SER A 157 26.79 -19.18 17.17
N GLY A 158 26.54 -17.95 17.61
CA GLY A 158 27.54 -16.88 17.66
C GLY A 158 27.90 -16.25 16.30
N ASN A 159 27.32 -16.72 15.19
CA ASN A 159 27.49 -16.12 13.87
C ASN A 159 26.96 -14.67 13.82
N ALA A 160 27.52 -13.88 12.90
CA ALA A 160 27.05 -12.52 12.65
C ALA A 160 25.54 -12.51 12.30
N PRO A 161 24.77 -11.55 12.82
CA PRO A 161 23.37 -11.37 12.44
C PRO A 161 23.19 -11.25 10.93
N ARG A 162 22.06 -11.78 10.43
CA ARG A 162 21.70 -11.70 9.02
C ARG A 162 20.38 -10.96 8.88
N SER A 163 20.27 -10.17 7.82
CA SER A 163 19.12 -9.29 7.62
C SER A 163 18.66 -9.25 6.17
N ILE A 164 17.38 -8.95 6.02
CA ILE A 164 16.76 -8.45 4.79
C ILE A 164 16.35 -7.00 5.06
N SER A 165 16.61 -6.10 4.11
CA SER A 165 16.26 -4.70 4.26
C SER A 165 15.87 -4.07 2.93
N PHE A 166 15.04 -3.04 3.03
CA PHE A 166 14.62 -2.19 1.94
C PHE A 166 14.70 -0.73 2.41
N SER A 167 14.93 0.17 1.47
CA SER A 167 14.99 1.60 1.72
C SER A 167 14.07 2.34 0.75
N GLY A 168 13.63 3.53 1.16
CA GLY A 168 12.72 4.37 0.38
C GLY A 168 11.36 4.53 1.07
N PRO A 169 10.51 5.44 0.55
CA PRO A 169 9.20 5.73 1.15
C PRO A 169 8.29 4.52 1.28
N TRP A 170 8.49 3.49 0.46
CA TRP A 170 7.69 2.27 0.47
C TRP A 170 8.43 1.06 1.05
N ALA A 171 9.49 1.28 1.83
CA ALA A 171 10.32 0.22 2.39
C ALA A 171 9.51 -0.79 3.22
N GLN A 172 8.51 -0.35 4.00
CA GLN A 172 7.67 -1.26 4.79
C GLN A 172 6.91 -2.26 3.90
N PHE A 173 6.34 -1.77 2.80
CA PHE A 173 5.57 -2.57 1.83
C PHE A 173 6.48 -3.58 1.13
N ARG A 174 7.65 -3.12 0.67
CA ARG A 174 8.65 -4.00 0.06
C ARG A 174 9.12 -5.08 1.03
N LEU A 175 9.33 -4.73 2.30
CA LEU A 175 9.69 -5.71 3.32
C LEU A 175 8.59 -6.75 3.46
N PHE A 176 7.33 -6.35 3.68
CA PHE A 176 6.22 -7.31 3.79
C PHE A 176 6.11 -8.22 2.56
N TRP A 177 6.22 -7.65 1.35
CA TRP A 177 6.18 -8.39 0.09
C TRP A 177 7.33 -9.38 -0.11
N ALA A 178 8.48 -9.14 0.53
CA ALA A 178 9.59 -10.10 0.53
C ALA A 178 9.33 -11.30 1.46
N GLY A 179 8.34 -11.21 2.35
CA GLY A 179 7.88 -12.30 3.19
C GLY A 179 6.88 -13.21 2.46
N GLN A 180 6.71 -14.41 2.99
CA GLN A 180 5.65 -15.30 2.56
C GLN A 180 4.35 -14.94 3.30
N LEU A 181 3.39 -14.36 2.60
CA LEU A 181 2.06 -14.02 3.13
C LEU A 181 1.15 -15.25 3.07
N THR A 182 0.43 -15.52 4.16
CA THR A 182 -0.56 -16.60 4.25
C THR A 182 -1.75 -16.17 5.11
N GLY A 183 -2.91 -16.79 4.91
CA GLY A 183 -4.09 -16.53 5.73
C GLY A 183 -4.54 -15.07 5.65
N VAL A 184 -4.51 -14.50 4.44
CA VAL A 184 -5.01 -13.15 4.19
C VAL A 184 -6.52 -13.19 4.34
N GLN A 185 -7.02 -12.47 5.34
CA GLN A 185 -8.43 -12.29 5.67
C GLN A 185 -8.70 -10.81 5.89
N ASP A 186 -9.97 -10.45 6.02
CA ASP A 186 -10.37 -9.09 6.37
C ASP A 186 -9.74 -8.70 7.71
N GLY A 187 -8.96 -7.61 7.70
CA GLY A 187 -8.32 -7.07 8.90
C GLY A 187 -7.11 -7.83 9.45
N ASN A 188 -6.68 -8.97 8.88
CA ASN A 188 -5.42 -9.60 9.31
C ASN A 188 -4.76 -10.53 8.28
N PHE A 189 -3.45 -10.72 8.43
CA PHE A 189 -2.69 -11.73 7.69
C PHE A 189 -1.47 -12.21 8.48
N THR A 190 -0.92 -13.35 8.08
CA THR A 190 0.36 -13.85 8.61
C THR A 190 1.46 -13.66 7.59
N VAL A 191 2.62 -13.18 8.04
CA VAL A 191 3.83 -13.06 7.22
C VAL A 191 4.98 -13.82 7.84
N ARG A 192 5.62 -14.67 7.04
CA ARG A 192 6.82 -15.43 7.42
C ARG A 192 8.02 -14.93 6.64
N PHE A 193 9.06 -14.54 7.38
CA PHE A 193 10.35 -14.15 6.82
C PHE A 193 11.37 -15.26 7.04
N SER A 194 12.03 -15.70 5.97
CA SER A 194 13.12 -16.69 6.04
C SER A 194 14.46 -15.98 5.83
N VAL A 195 15.34 -16.03 6.83
CA VAL A 195 16.66 -15.41 6.79
C VAL A 195 17.68 -16.37 7.40
N ASP A 196 18.74 -16.69 6.65
CA ASP A 196 19.88 -17.49 7.12
C ASP A 196 19.46 -18.86 7.70
N GLY A 197 18.59 -19.60 7.00
CA GLY A 197 18.09 -20.91 7.44
C GLY A 197 17.27 -20.90 8.74
N GLY A 198 16.87 -19.73 9.23
CA GLY A 198 15.86 -19.56 10.26
C GLY A 198 14.69 -18.72 9.75
N ALA A 199 13.63 -18.65 10.53
CA ALA A 199 12.48 -17.85 10.17
C ALA A 199 11.82 -17.20 11.38
N MET A 200 11.23 -16.03 11.13
CA MET A 200 10.35 -15.32 12.04
C MET A 200 8.98 -15.16 11.40
N THR A 201 7.93 -15.48 12.15
CA THR A 201 6.55 -15.31 11.73
C THR A 201 5.90 -14.21 12.58
N TYR A 202 5.22 -13.29 11.90
CA TYR A 202 4.40 -12.25 12.51
C TYR A 202 2.95 -12.39 12.05
N ARG A 203 2.00 -11.98 12.89
CA ARG A 203 0.63 -11.71 12.49
C ARG A 203 0.45 -10.20 12.43
N VAL A 204 -0.10 -9.71 11.33
CA VAL A 204 -0.37 -8.30 11.12
C VAL A 204 -1.88 -8.11 11.17
N HIS A 205 -2.31 -7.12 11.94
CA HIS A 205 -3.72 -6.72 12.10
C HIS A 205 -3.87 -5.31 11.52
N THR A 206 -4.90 -5.09 10.71
CA THR A 206 -5.19 -3.81 10.03
C THR A 206 -6.59 -3.36 10.43
N ASP A 207 -6.78 -2.04 10.59
CA ASP A 207 -8.08 -1.49 11.03
C ASP A 207 -9.14 -1.50 9.91
N THR A 208 -8.71 -1.62 8.66
CA THR A 208 -9.54 -1.63 7.47
C THR A 208 -9.83 -3.06 7.01
N GLU A 209 -11.05 -3.30 6.51
CA GLU A 209 -11.40 -4.53 5.78
C GLU A 209 -10.41 -4.73 4.61
N ASP A 210 -10.01 -3.63 3.97
CA ASP A 210 -8.98 -3.61 2.93
C ASP A 210 -7.57 -3.47 3.53
N ASN A 211 -6.80 -4.56 3.51
CA ASN A 211 -5.43 -4.62 4.01
C ASN A 211 -4.44 -3.82 3.12
N PRO A 212 -3.77 -2.76 3.61
CA PRO A 212 -2.79 -1.98 2.83
C PRO A 212 -1.63 -2.81 2.26
N PHE A 213 -1.31 -3.95 2.90
CA PHE A 213 -0.17 -4.78 2.56
C PHE A 213 -0.54 -6.00 1.71
N SER A 214 -1.84 -6.27 1.49
CA SER A 214 -2.24 -7.34 0.59
C SER A 214 -1.87 -6.92 -0.84
N GLY A 215 -1.05 -7.75 -1.49
CA GLY A 215 -0.64 -7.47 -2.86
C GLY A 215 -1.86 -7.42 -3.79
N GLY A 216 -1.80 -6.60 -4.84
CA GLY A 216 -2.86 -6.51 -5.84
C GLY A 216 -3.41 -5.10 -6.01
N LEU A 217 -3.73 -4.40 -4.91
CA LEU A 217 -4.43 -3.11 -4.92
C LEU A 217 -3.80 -2.10 -5.90
N PHE A 218 -2.51 -1.81 -5.72
CA PHE A 218 -1.79 -0.86 -6.57
C PHE A 218 -1.56 -1.36 -8.00
N SER A 219 -1.28 -2.65 -8.16
CA SER A 219 -1.00 -3.25 -9.48
C SER A 219 -2.24 -3.42 -10.35
N GLN A 220 -3.43 -3.40 -9.76
CA GLN A 220 -4.72 -3.41 -10.46
C GLN A 220 -5.15 -2.01 -10.87
N PHE A 221 -4.57 -0.97 -10.25
CA PHE A 221 -4.88 0.41 -10.58
C PHE A 221 -4.15 0.86 -11.85
N GLY A 222 -4.92 1.26 -12.85
CA GLY A 222 -4.41 1.77 -14.12
C GLY A 222 -5.49 2.56 -14.85
N LEU A 223 -5.10 3.59 -15.58
CA LEU A 223 -6.04 4.49 -16.24
C LEU A 223 -5.99 4.33 -17.75
N SER A 224 -7.15 4.13 -18.37
CA SER A 224 -7.32 4.17 -19.83
C SER A 224 -7.29 5.62 -20.31
N ASP A 225 -6.73 5.85 -21.50
CA ASP A 225 -6.71 7.17 -22.14
C ASP A 225 -8.11 7.63 -22.61
N THR A 226 -9.07 6.71 -22.78
CA THR A 226 -10.45 7.03 -23.24
C THR A 226 -11.47 6.88 -22.13
N LEU A 227 -12.43 7.82 -22.09
CA LEU A 227 -13.51 7.85 -21.09
C LEU A 227 -14.77 7.11 -21.55
N TYR A 228 -15.03 7.10 -22.86
CA TYR A 228 -16.23 6.54 -23.50
C TYR A 228 -15.87 5.30 -24.32
#